data_AF-A0A543F7S1-F1
#
_entry.id   AF-A0A543F7S1-F1
#
_cell.length_a   1.000
_cell.length_b   1.000
_cell.length_c   1.000
_cell.angle_alpha   90.00
_cell.angle_beta   90.00
_cell.angle_gamma   90.00
#
_symmetry.space_group_name_H-M   'P 1'
#
loop_
_entity.id
_entity.type
_entity.pdbx_description
1 polymer ?
#
loop_
_entity_poly.entity_id
_entity_poly.type
_entity_poly.pdbx_seq_one_letter_code
_entity_poly.pdbx_strand_id
1 'polypeptide(L)'
;MANPFGGRPGGILSLDALLEEHTEAIEYDLITIGLRLRMLGTDDLSWRDLKALIKQAPADSALARSVYGEDHQWQLGQHLLADMADSLRWLVWSKTKAAQDGRDRPEPIPRPGVTRGVERIGTAASIEAMNDFLTWDDQRPSP
;
A
#
# COMPACT_ATOMS: atom_id res chain seq x y z
N MET A 1 15.80 -1.52 -6.27
CA MET A 1 16.87 -1.46 -5.25
C MET A 1 16.53 -0.32 -4.32
N ALA A 2 16.08 -0.62 -3.09
CA ALA A 2 15.72 0.38 -2.10
C ALA A 2 16.95 0.70 -1.24
N ASN A 3 17.28 1.98 -1.12
CA ASN A 3 18.45 2.46 -0.39
C ASN A 3 18.19 2.33 1.14
N PRO A 4 18.98 1.54 1.89
CA PRO A 4 18.76 1.35 3.31
C PRO A 4 19.45 2.48 4.10
N PHE A 5 18.65 3.33 4.75
CA PHE A 5 19.04 4.15 5.91
C PHE A 5 20.27 5.06 5.77
N GLY A 6 20.17 6.08 4.91
CA GLY A 6 20.91 7.34 5.13
C GLY A 6 20.25 8.09 6.30
N GLY A 7 21.02 8.39 7.35
CA GLY A 7 20.52 8.95 8.61
C GLY A 7 19.60 10.16 8.39
N ARG A 8 18.32 10.03 8.76
CA ARG A 8 17.37 11.12 8.73
C ARG A 8 17.83 12.21 9.70
N PRO A 9 18.22 13.41 9.24
CA PRO A 9 18.57 14.48 10.16
C PRO A 9 17.32 14.85 10.96
N GLY A 10 17.36 14.70 12.28
CA GLY A 10 16.18 14.89 13.12
C GLY A 10 15.70 16.35 13.12
N GLY A 11 14.40 16.56 12.96
CA GLY A 11 13.76 17.85 13.29
C GLY A 11 13.77 18.88 12.17
N ILE A 12 14.44 20.02 12.39
CA ILE A 12 14.41 21.18 11.46
C ILE A 12 15.18 20.87 10.18
N LEU A 13 16.33 20.18 10.27
CA LEU A 13 17.13 19.82 9.10
C LEU A 13 16.40 18.86 8.14
N SER A 14 15.52 17.98 8.65
CA SER A 14 14.63 17.21 7.77
C SER A 14 13.53 18.06 7.14
N LEU A 15 13.14 19.16 7.78
CA LEU A 15 12.11 20.06 7.26
C LEU A 15 12.66 20.96 6.15
N ASP A 16 13.90 21.41 6.31
CA ASP A 16 14.63 22.20 5.31
C ASP A 16 14.86 21.39 4.03
N ALA A 17 15.37 20.16 4.14
CA ALA A 17 15.51 19.26 3.00
C ALA A 17 14.16 18.97 2.30
N LEU A 18 13.08 18.80 3.08
CA LEU A 18 11.74 18.60 2.52
C LEU A 18 11.22 19.86 1.80
N LEU A 19 11.54 21.06 2.33
CA LEU A 19 11.22 22.32 1.68
C LEU A 19 11.96 22.48 0.37
N GLU A 20 13.24 22.14 0.30
CA GLU A 20 14.03 22.18 -0.95
C GLU A 20 13.49 21.21 -2.00
N GLU A 21 13.12 19.99 -1.61
CA GLU A 21 12.65 18.96 -2.54
C GLU A 21 11.19 19.19 -3.00
N HIS A 22 10.33 19.72 -2.12
CA HIS A 22 8.88 19.82 -2.36
C HIS A 22 8.33 21.24 -2.18
N THR A 23 9.11 22.27 -2.54
CA THR A 23 8.76 23.69 -2.30
C THR A 23 7.37 24.06 -2.82
N GLU A 24 7.07 23.74 -4.08
CA GLU A 24 5.81 24.14 -4.73
C GLU A 24 4.60 23.46 -4.11
N ALA A 25 4.75 22.18 -3.74
CA ALA A 25 3.69 21.42 -3.07
C ALA A 25 3.37 21.99 -1.69
N ILE A 26 4.41 22.35 -0.93
CA ILE A 26 4.25 22.98 0.39
C ILE A 26 3.66 24.39 0.26
N GLU A 27 4.13 25.21 -0.67
CA GLU A 27 3.57 26.55 -0.93
C GLU A 27 2.09 26.44 -1.34
N TYR A 28 1.73 25.47 -2.18
CA TYR A 28 0.33 25.23 -2.54
C TYR A 28 -0.51 24.90 -1.30
N ASP A 29 -0.09 23.93 -0.49
CA ASP A 29 -0.85 23.53 0.71
C ASP A 29 -0.99 24.71 1.69
N LEU A 30 0.05 25.53 1.86
CA LEU A 30 -0.03 26.77 2.66
C LEU A 30 -1.04 27.77 2.08
N ILE A 31 -1.03 27.98 0.75
CA ILE A 31 -1.98 28.88 0.08
C ILE A 31 -3.43 28.43 0.32
N THR A 32 -3.71 27.13 0.30
CA THR A 32 -5.08 26.62 0.50
C THR A 32 -5.66 26.95 1.87
N ILE A 33 -4.81 27.17 2.87
CA ILE A 33 -5.20 27.54 4.24
C ILE A 33 -4.97 29.03 4.54
N GLY A 34 -4.67 29.84 3.51
CA GLY A 34 -4.51 31.30 3.64
C GLY A 34 -3.12 31.76 4.10
N LEU A 35 -2.14 30.86 4.16
CA LEU A 35 -0.75 31.15 4.52
C LEU A 35 0.15 31.20 3.29
N ARG A 36 1.36 31.71 3.45
CA ARG A 36 2.37 31.79 2.37
C ARG A 36 3.74 31.43 2.93
N LEU A 37 4.58 30.72 2.18
CA LEU A 37 5.91 30.30 2.62
C LEU A 37 6.81 31.50 2.98
N ARG A 38 6.64 32.64 2.31
CA ARG A 38 7.35 33.89 2.66
C ARG A 38 7.08 34.41 4.09
N MET A 39 6.00 33.95 4.73
CA MET A 39 5.67 34.29 6.12
C MET A 39 6.47 33.44 7.12
N LEU A 40 7.18 32.42 6.66
CA LEU A 40 7.93 31.51 7.52
C LEU A 40 9.01 32.28 8.32
N GLY A 41 8.98 32.12 9.63
CA GLY A 41 9.86 32.84 10.56
C GLY A 41 9.30 34.16 11.07
N THR A 42 8.05 34.51 10.72
CA THR A 42 7.29 35.62 11.30
C THR A 42 6.33 35.13 12.38
N ASP A 43 5.64 36.05 13.07
CA ASP A 43 4.60 35.72 14.04
C ASP A 43 3.39 35.02 13.40
N ASP A 44 3.17 35.20 12.08
CA ASP A 44 2.07 34.59 11.34
C ASP A 44 2.34 33.11 10.98
N LEU A 45 3.62 32.71 10.88
CA LEU A 45 4.02 31.34 10.53
C LEU A 45 5.39 30.99 11.12
N SER A 46 5.41 30.31 12.27
CA SER A 46 6.65 29.83 12.86
C SER A 46 7.10 28.50 12.23
N TRP A 47 8.40 28.16 12.41
CA TRP A 47 8.93 26.83 12.07
C TRP A 47 8.19 25.69 12.78
N ARG A 48 7.64 25.95 13.96
CA ARG A 48 6.86 24.97 14.72
C ARG A 48 5.50 24.75 14.06
N ASP A 49 4.87 25.80 13.55
CA ASP A 49 3.58 25.73 12.86
C ASP A 49 3.72 24.99 11.54
N LEU A 50 4.75 25.32 10.75
CA LEU A 50 5.05 24.60 9.52
C LEU A 50 5.26 23.11 9.78
N LYS A 51 6.01 22.75 10.82
CA LYS A 51 6.20 21.36 11.22
C LYS A 51 4.89 20.68 11.62
N ALA A 52 4.00 21.38 12.31
CA ALA A 52 2.70 20.85 12.69
C ALA A 52 1.81 20.60 11.46
N LEU A 53 1.77 21.56 10.53
CA LEU A 53 1.04 21.46 9.27
C LEU A 53 1.53 20.27 8.44
N ILE A 54 2.84 20.14 8.23
CA ILE A 54 3.43 19.04 7.46
C ILE A 54 3.15 17.68 8.13
N LYS A 55 3.27 17.59 9.46
CA LYS A 55 3.03 16.34 10.19
C LYS A 55 1.56 15.90 10.20
N GLN A 56 0.64 16.84 10.09
CA GLN A 56 -0.80 16.59 10.11
C GLN A 56 -1.44 16.81 8.74
N ALA A 57 -0.62 16.91 7.69
CA ALA A 57 -1.10 17.14 6.34
C ALA A 57 -2.07 16.02 5.96
N PRO A 58 -3.22 16.36 5.36
CA PRO A 58 -4.19 15.35 4.96
C PRO A 58 -3.58 14.47 3.87
N ALA A 59 -4.07 13.24 3.79
CA ALA A 59 -3.53 12.23 2.90
C ALA A 59 -3.66 12.63 1.43
N ASP A 60 -4.57 13.54 1.08
CA ASP A 60 -4.81 14.10 -0.25
C ASP A 60 -4.10 15.45 -0.52
N SER A 61 -3.22 15.90 0.38
CA SER A 61 -2.46 17.15 0.22
C SER A 61 -1.53 17.13 -1.00
N ALA A 62 -1.14 18.32 -1.49
CA ALA A 62 -0.18 18.42 -2.58
C ALA A 62 1.19 17.86 -2.16
N LEU A 63 1.59 18.07 -0.90
CA LEU A 63 2.80 17.48 -0.35
C LEU A 63 2.73 15.95 -0.36
N ALA A 64 1.63 15.34 0.10
CA ALA A 64 1.46 13.89 0.08
C ALA A 64 1.53 13.34 -1.36
N ARG A 65 0.91 14.02 -2.34
CA ARG A 65 1.05 13.65 -3.76
C ARG A 65 2.49 13.70 -4.25
N SER A 66 3.23 14.74 -3.86
CA SER A 66 4.62 14.92 -4.30
C SER A 66 5.56 13.89 -3.69
N VAL A 67 5.36 13.52 -2.43
CA VAL A 67 6.19 12.54 -1.70
C VAL A 67 5.90 11.10 -2.13
N TYR A 68 4.62 10.73 -2.28
CA TYR A 68 4.22 9.34 -2.54
C TYR A 68 3.97 9.05 -4.03
N GLY A 69 4.01 10.05 -4.91
CA GLY A 69 3.86 9.88 -6.36
C GLY A 69 2.56 9.15 -6.74
N GLU A 70 2.66 8.16 -7.62
CA GLU A 70 1.50 7.37 -8.07
C GLU A 70 0.87 6.53 -6.95
N ASP A 71 1.61 6.20 -5.89
CA ASP A 71 1.08 5.42 -4.77
C ASP A 71 0.17 6.27 -3.86
N HIS A 72 0.25 7.60 -3.94
CA HIS A 72 -0.64 8.50 -3.19
C HIS A 72 -2.13 8.20 -3.40
N GLN A 73 -2.50 7.82 -4.63
CA GLN A 73 -3.90 7.52 -4.93
C GLN A 73 -4.40 6.29 -4.16
N TRP A 74 -3.50 5.37 -3.79
CA TRP A 74 -3.82 4.12 -3.10
C TRP A 74 -3.91 4.31 -1.59
N GLN A 75 -4.84 5.18 -1.18
CA GLN A 75 -5.22 5.31 0.22
C GLN A 75 -6.12 4.12 0.64
N LEU A 76 -6.34 3.97 1.95
CA LEU A 76 -7.19 2.91 2.51
C LEU A 76 -8.55 2.80 1.80
N GLY A 77 -9.17 3.94 1.48
CA GLY A 77 -10.44 3.98 0.74
C GLY A 77 -10.34 3.31 -0.63
N GLN A 78 -9.29 3.59 -1.42
CA GLN A 78 -9.11 2.95 -2.73
C GLN A 78 -8.79 1.46 -2.61
N HIS A 79 -8.05 1.06 -1.58
CA HIS A 79 -7.83 -0.37 -1.29
C HIS A 79 -9.15 -1.10 -0.99
N LEU A 80 -9.99 -0.53 -0.13
CA LEU A 80 -11.29 -1.12 0.22
C LEU A 80 -12.24 -1.14 -0.97
N LEU A 81 -12.28 -0.08 -1.78
CA LEU A 81 -13.11 -0.05 -2.99
C LEU A 81 -12.66 -1.08 -4.03
N ALA A 82 -11.34 -1.24 -4.22
CA ALA A 82 -10.80 -2.28 -5.10
C ALA A 82 -11.15 -3.68 -4.58
N ASP A 83 -11.02 -3.92 -3.27
CA ASP A 83 -11.38 -5.19 -2.64
C ASP A 83 -12.87 -5.53 -2.76
N MET A 84 -13.74 -4.52 -2.60
CA MET A 84 -15.17 -4.66 -2.85
C MET A 84 -15.45 -5.03 -4.31
N ALA A 85 -14.82 -4.33 -5.26
CA ALA A 85 -14.99 -4.60 -6.69
C ALA A 85 -14.49 -6.01 -7.06
N ASP A 86 -13.37 -6.47 -6.51
CA ASP A 86 -12.84 -7.81 -6.68
C ASP A 86 -13.81 -8.87 -6.14
N SER A 87 -14.31 -8.67 -4.92
CA SER A 87 -15.29 -9.55 -4.27
C SER A 87 -16.58 -9.66 -5.09
N LEU A 88 -17.09 -8.55 -5.63
CA LEU A 88 -18.28 -8.54 -6.48
C LEU A 88 -18.06 -9.28 -7.79
N ARG A 89 -16.92 -9.07 -8.46
CA ARG A 89 -16.57 -9.80 -9.69
C ARG A 89 -16.48 -11.30 -9.42
N TRP A 90 -15.85 -11.67 -8.30
CA TRP A 90 -15.76 -13.07 -7.87
C TRP A 90 -17.14 -13.67 -7.60
N LEU A 91 -18.03 -12.96 -6.90
CA LEU A 91 -19.40 -13.41 -6.60
C LEU A 91 -20.27 -13.61 -7.85
N VAL A 92 -20.07 -12.79 -8.88
CA VAL A 92 -20.76 -12.96 -10.16
C VAL A 92 -20.18 -14.17 -10.89
N TRP A 93 -18.85 -14.27 -10.98
CA TRP A 93 -18.16 -15.39 -11.60
C TRP A 93 -18.52 -16.73 -10.95
N SER A 94 -18.58 -16.81 -9.62
CA SER A 94 -18.84 -18.05 -8.87
C SER A 94 -20.20 -18.69 -9.16
N LYS A 95 -21.12 -17.95 -9.78
CA LYS A 95 -22.45 -18.43 -10.22
C LYS A 95 -22.47 -18.96 -11.65
N THR A 96 -21.34 -18.92 -12.37
CA THR A 96 -21.24 -19.34 -13.77
C THR A 96 -20.87 -20.81 -13.92
N LYS A 97 -21.11 -21.40 -15.10
CA LYS A 97 -20.59 -22.74 -15.45
C LYS A 97 -19.06 -22.78 -15.48
N ALA A 98 -18.41 -21.70 -15.93
CA ALA A 98 -16.95 -21.61 -15.94
C ALA A 98 -16.35 -21.78 -14.55
N ALA A 99 -17.02 -21.26 -13.50
CA ALA A 99 -16.59 -21.45 -12.13
C ALA A 99 -16.71 -22.89 -11.63
N GLN A 100 -17.69 -23.67 -12.11
CA GLN A 100 -17.79 -25.11 -11.79
C GLN A 100 -16.57 -25.88 -12.30
N ASP A 101 -16.05 -25.47 -13.46
CA ASP A 101 -14.84 -26.03 -14.06
C ASP A 101 -13.54 -25.34 -13.57
N GLY A 102 -13.65 -24.34 -12.68
CA GLY A 102 -12.51 -23.55 -12.18
C GLY A 102 -11.82 -22.68 -13.24
N ARG A 103 -12.48 -22.37 -14.36
CA ARG A 103 -11.93 -21.58 -15.48
C ARG A 103 -12.30 -20.10 -15.40
N ASP A 104 -11.49 -19.26 -16.06
CA ASP A 104 -11.74 -17.84 -16.27
C ASP A 104 -12.03 -17.05 -14.98
N ARG A 105 -11.34 -17.41 -13.88
CA ARG A 105 -11.45 -16.68 -12.61
C ARG A 105 -11.01 -15.22 -12.81
N PRO A 106 -11.79 -14.23 -12.37
CA PRO A 106 -11.41 -12.84 -12.51
C PRO A 106 -10.16 -12.53 -11.67
N GLU A 107 -9.21 -11.84 -12.30
CA GLU A 107 -8.02 -11.33 -11.62
C GLU A 107 -8.37 -10.09 -10.76
N PRO A 108 -7.77 -9.96 -9.57
CA PRO A 108 -7.90 -8.77 -8.75
C PRO A 108 -7.47 -7.48 -9.47
N ILE A 109 -8.10 -6.36 -9.12
CA ILE A 109 -7.70 -5.04 -9.60
C ILE A 109 -6.25 -4.78 -9.19
N PRO A 110 -5.36 -4.45 -10.15
CA PRO A 110 -3.95 -4.21 -9.85
C PRO A 110 -3.77 -3.04 -8.90
N ARG A 111 -3.09 -3.26 -7.78
CA ARG A 111 -2.84 -2.23 -6.76
C ARG A 111 -1.55 -2.48 -5.98
N PRO A 112 -0.90 -1.44 -5.44
CA PRO A 112 0.29 -1.55 -4.61
C PRO A 112 0.10 -2.58 -3.49
N GLY A 113 1.13 -3.39 -3.23
CA GLY A 113 1.10 -4.42 -2.19
C GLY A 113 0.27 -5.67 -2.50
N VAL A 114 -0.45 -5.73 -3.63
CA VAL A 114 -1.18 -6.93 -4.08
C VAL A 114 -0.51 -7.49 -5.32
N THR A 115 0.25 -8.57 -5.14
CA THR A 115 0.92 -9.27 -6.23
C THR A 115 -0.07 -10.09 -7.05
N ARG A 116 0.06 -10.03 -8.39
CA ARG A 116 -0.73 -10.88 -9.29
C ARG A 116 -0.13 -12.30 -9.30
N GLY A 117 -0.93 -13.29 -8.93
CA GLY A 117 -0.56 -14.70 -9.04
C GLY A 117 -0.53 -15.41 -7.70
N VAL A 118 -1.07 -16.63 -7.68
CA VAL A 118 -0.83 -17.59 -6.60
C VAL A 118 0.62 -18.02 -6.73
N GLU A 119 1.49 -17.58 -5.83
CA GLU A 119 2.82 -18.18 -5.72
C GLU A 119 2.63 -19.66 -5.36
N ARG A 120 2.95 -20.54 -6.31
CA ARG A 120 2.85 -21.99 -6.06
C ARG A 120 3.99 -22.38 -5.14
N ILE A 121 3.70 -22.43 -3.85
CA ILE A 121 4.63 -22.94 -2.84
C ILE A 121 4.48 -24.46 -2.79
N GLY A 122 5.53 -25.17 -3.21
CA GLY A 122 5.63 -26.63 -3.14
C GLY A 122 5.32 -27.37 -4.44
N THR A 123 5.86 -28.59 -4.52
CA THR A 123 5.62 -29.56 -5.60
C THR A 123 4.48 -30.50 -5.21
N ALA A 124 3.69 -30.95 -6.19
CA ALA A 124 2.67 -31.95 -5.91
C ALA A 124 3.33 -33.26 -5.48
N ALA A 125 2.98 -33.78 -4.30
CA ALA A 125 3.39 -35.10 -3.83
C ALA A 125 2.29 -36.12 -4.13
N SER A 126 2.68 -37.38 -4.36
CA SER A 126 1.72 -38.49 -4.45
C SER A 126 1.07 -38.76 -3.08
N ILE A 127 -0.11 -39.38 -3.09
CA ILE A 127 -0.79 -39.80 -1.85
C ILE A 127 0.08 -40.76 -1.04
N GLU A 128 0.82 -41.64 -1.72
CA GLU A 128 1.78 -42.56 -1.09
C GLU A 128 2.89 -41.81 -0.37
N ALA A 129 3.58 -40.88 -1.05
CA ALA A 129 4.62 -40.07 -0.44
C ALA A 129 4.11 -39.23 0.74
N MET A 130 2.84 -38.79 0.70
CA MET A 130 2.20 -38.08 1.81
C MET A 130 1.90 -39.00 3.00
N ASN A 131 1.42 -40.23 2.74
CA ASN A 131 1.14 -41.21 3.80
C ASN A 131 2.41 -41.64 4.53
N ASP A 132 3.50 -41.84 3.78
CA ASP A 132 4.82 -42.17 4.33
C ASP A 132 5.34 -41.00 5.19
N PHE A 133 5.25 -39.78 4.68
CA PHE A 133 5.66 -38.57 5.40
C PHE A 133 4.87 -38.36 6.70
N LEU A 134 3.55 -38.60 6.68
CA LEU A 134 2.67 -38.45 7.84
C LEU A 134 2.68 -39.66 8.78
N THR A 135 3.49 -40.68 8.49
CA THR A 135 3.55 -41.96 9.23
C THR A 135 2.17 -42.62 9.40
N TRP A 136 1.27 -42.44 8.42
CA TRP A 136 -0.09 -42.99 8.45
C TRP A 136 -0.14 -44.46 8.03
N ASP A 137 0.92 -44.95 7.37
CA ASP A 137 1.00 -46.35 6.96
C ASP A 137 1.20 -47.30 8.17
N ASP A 138 1.85 -46.82 9.24
CA ASP A 138 2.04 -47.57 10.50
C ASP A 138 0.76 -47.71 11.36
N GLN A 139 -0.31 -47.00 11.01
CA GLN A 139 -1.57 -46.96 11.77
C GLN A 139 -2.70 -47.78 11.14
N ARG A 140 -2.48 -48.43 9.98
CA ARG A 140 -3.49 -49.29 9.35
C ARG A 140 -3.61 -50.60 10.15
N PRO A 141 -4.77 -50.89 10.78
CA PRO A 141 -4.97 -52.21 11.35
C PRO A 141 -4.98 -53.25 10.22
N SER A 142 -4.20 -54.31 10.38
CA SER A 142 -4.20 -55.47 9.48
C SER A 142 -5.62 -56.03 9.34
N PRO A 143 -6.04 -56.46 8.14
CA PRO A 143 -7.35 -57.08 7.91
C PRO A 143 -7.54 -58.39 8.68
#